data_AF-A0A958DVC3-F1
#
_entry.id   AF-A0A958DVC3-F1
#
_cell.length_a   1.000
_cell.length_b   1.000
_cell.length_c   1.000
_cell.angle_alpha   90.00
_cell.angle_beta   90.00
_cell.angle_gamma   90.00
#
_symmetry.space_group_name_H-M   'P 1'
#
loop_
_entity.id
_entity.type
_entity.pdbx_description
1 polymer ?
#
loop_
_entity_poly.entity_id
_entity_poly.type
_entity_poly.pdbx_seq_one_letter_code
_entity_poly.pdbx_strand_id
1 'polypeptide(L)'
;MIEGICDDKDIGGKNLEKKINGLEGILPKNIVKNLHQFRFMGNVALHDLKAPSRVDLSKAIEICEDLLNFLYELDYKTSQLKIRRPTHPLKSKE
;
A
#
# COMPACT_ATOMS: atom_id res chain seq x y z
N MET A 1 5.01 -9.84 4.24
CA MET A 1 4.65 -8.40 4.28
C MET A 1 3.15 -8.19 4.16
N ILE A 2 2.51 -8.50 3.02
CA ILE A 2 1.07 -8.26 2.80
C ILE A 2 0.21 -8.88 3.91
N GLU A 3 0.51 -10.10 4.36
CA GLU A 3 -0.20 -10.71 5.49
C GLU A 3 -0.11 -9.90 6.78
N GLY A 4 1.06 -9.32 7.09
CA GLY A 4 1.23 -8.47 8.27
C GLY A 4 0.45 -7.16 8.16
N ILE A 5 0.32 -6.59 6.95
CA ILE A 5 -0.56 -5.43 6.73
C ILE A 5 -2.02 -5.83 6.97
N CYS A 6 -2.44 -6.99 6.46
CA CYS A 6 -3.80 -7.48 6.69
C CYS A 6 -4.06 -7.67 8.20
N ASP A 7 -3.11 -8.24 8.93
CA ASP A 7 -3.25 -8.45 10.37
C ASP A 7 -3.29 -7.12 11.15
N ASP A 8 -2.46 -6.13 10.79
CA ASP A 8 -2.49 -4.77 11.40
C ASP A 8 -3.84 -4.06 11.15
N LYS A 9 -4.41 -4.24 9.97
CA LYS A 9 -5.68 -3.61 9.56
C LYS A 9 -6.92 -4.43 9.93
N ASP A 10 -6.76 -5.46 10.77
CA ASP A 10 -7.83 -6.37 11.20
C ASP A 10 -8.60 -7.01 10.03
N ILE A 11 -7.89 -7.28 8.94
CA ILE A 11 -8.43 -7.91 7.73
C ILE A 11 -8.36 -9.42 7.88
N GLY A 12 -9.50 -10.01 8.24
CA GLY A 12 -9.67 -11.44 8.34
C GLY A 12 -9.61 -12.17 6.99
N GLY A 13 -9.37 -13.48 7.03
CA GLY A 13 -9.40 -14.33 5.85
C GLY A 13 -8.69 -15.66 6.08
N LYS A 14 -9.28 -16.75 5.58
CA LYS A 14 -8.72 -18.11 5.74
C LYS A 14 -7.43 -18.36 4.95
N ASN A 15 -7.09 -17.48 4.01
CA ASN A 15 -5.88 -17.56 3.21
C ASN A 15 -5.52 -16.16 2.67
N LEU A 16 -4.31 -16.03 2.11
CA LEU A 16 -3.80 -14.79 1.57
C LEU A 16 -4.70 -14.18 0.48
N GLU A 17 -5.34 -14.99 -0.37
CA GLU A 17 -6.26 -14.49 -1.40
C GLU A 17 -7.45 -13.74 -0.78
N LYS A 18 -8.08 -14.32 0.24
CA LYS A 18 -9.21 -13.70 0.95
C LYS A 18 -8.76 -12.47 1.74
N LYS A 19 -7.60 -12.53 2.38
CA LYS A 19 -7.00 -11.37 3.05
C LYS A 19 -6.77 -10.22 2.06
N ILE A 20 -6.17 -10.48 0.89
CA ILE A 20 -5.97 -9.47 -0.15
C ILE A 20 -7.30 -8.87 -0.62
N ASN A 21 -8.32 -9.68 -0.87
CA ASN A 21 -9.65 -9.18 -1.26
C ASN A 21 -10.26 -8.24 -0.20
N GLY A 22 -10.02 -8.51 1.08
CA GLY A 22 -10.49 -7.66 2.18
C GLY A 22 -9.88 -6.25 2.18
N LEU A 23 -8.72 -6.06 1.54
CA LEU A 23 -8.09 -4.75 1.42
C LEU A 23 -8.87 -3.76 0.55
N GLU A 24 -9.89 -4.19 -0.21
CA GLU A 24 -10.74 -3.26 -0.98
C GLU A 24 -11.47 -2.22 -0.10
N GLY A 25 -11.60 -2.46 1.21
CA GLY A 25 -12.15 -1.48 2.14
C GLY A 25 -11.22 -0.30 2.45
N ILE A 26 -9.92 -0.43 2.19
CA ILE A 26 -8.90 0.57 2.55
C ILE A 26 -7.96 0.94 1.39
N LEU A 27 -7.91 0.13 0.34
CA LEU A 27 -7.11 0.35 -0.87
C LEU A 27 -8.01 0.47 -2.10
N PRO A 28 -7.62 1.29 -3.09
CA PRO A 28 -8.24 1.29 -4.40
C PRO A 28 -8.29 -0.12 -5.04
N LYS A 29 -9.42 -0.45 -5.67
CA LYS A 29 -9.65 -1.79 -6.27
C LYS A 29 -8.58 -2.22 -7.27
N ASN A 30 -8.06 -1.27 -8.06
CA ASN A 30 -6.97 -1.56 -9.00
C ASN A 30 -5.68 -1.98 -8.28
N ILE A 31 -5.38 -1.40 -7.13
CA ILE A 31 -4.22 -1.78 -6.31
C ILE A 31 -4.43 -3.19 -5.75
N VAL A 32 -5.61 -3.47 -5.19
CA VAL A 32 -5.93 -4.82 -4.68
C VAL A 32 -5.81 -5.88 -5.78
N LYS A 33 -6.30 -5.59 -6.99
CA LYS A 33 -6.14 -6.47 -8.15
C LYS A 33 -4.66 -6.72 -8.48
N ASN A 34 -3.81 -5.70 -8.38
CA ASN A 34 -2.38 -5.83 -8.62
C ASN A 34 -1.68 -6.67 -7.53
N LEU A 35 -2.13 -6.61 -6.27
CA LEU A 35 -1.58 -7.45 -5.19
C LEU A 35 -1.78 -8.95 -5.44
N HIS A 36 -2.82 -9.35 -6.19
CA HIS A 36 -2.95 -10.75 -6.60
C HIS A 36 -1.81 -11.21 -7.49
N GLN A 37 -1.20 -10.33 -8.29
CA GLN A 37 -0.01 -10.67 -9.09
C GLN A 37 1.20 -11.01 -8.22
N PHE A 38 1.34 -10.35 -7.06
CA PHE A 38 2.37 -10.70 -6.07
C PHE A 38 2.16 -12.09 -5.49
N ARG A 39 0.91 -12.41 -5.12
CA ARG A 39 0.55 -13.75 -4.67
C ARG A 39 0.86 -14.78 -5.76
N PHE A 40 0.51 -14.51 -7.01
CA PHE A 40 0.81 -15.44 -8.10
C PHE A 40 2.32 -15.61 -8.32
N MET A 41 3.10 -14.52 -8.32
CA MET A 41 4.56 -14.57 -8.42
C MET A 41 5.17 -15.43 -7.30
N GLY A 42 4.73 -15.24 -6.05
CA GLY A 42 5.19 -16.04 -4.92
C GLY A 42 4.80 -17.52 -5.04
N ASN A 43 3.57 -17.81 -5.46
CA ASN A 43 3.10 -19.18 -5.67
C ASN A 43 3.88 -19.90 -6.77
N VAL A 44 4.16 -19.23 -7.89
CA VAL A 44 4.98 -19.78 -8.98
C VAL A 44 6.40 -20.04 -8.48
N ALA A 45 7.00 -19.10 -7.76
CA ALA A 45 8.34 -19.27 -7.22
C ALA A 45 8.46 -20.47 -6.25
N LEU A 46 7.44 -20.67 -5.41
CA LEU A 46 7.34 -21.81 -4.50
C LEU A 46 7.16 -23.13 -5.25
N HIS A 47 6.24 -23.17 -6.23
CA HIS A 47 5.93 -24.37 -7.00
C HIS A 47 7.10 -24.82 -7.88
N ASP A 48 7.74 -23.88 -8.57
CA ASP A 48 8.82 -24.17 -9.52
C ASP A 48 10.20 -24.25 -8.86
N LEU A 49 10.26 -24.05 -7.53
CA LEU A 49 11.50 -23.94 -6.73
C LEU A 49 12.54 -23.00 -7.39
N LYS A 50 12.02 -21.96 -8.05
CA LYS A 50 12.81 -21.05 -8.86
C LYS A 50 12.52 -19.63 -8.41
N ALA A 51 13.58 -18.91 -8.02
CA ALA A 51 13.46 -17.51 -7.68
C ALA A 51 12.96 -16.69 -8.89
N PRO A 52 12.09 -15.70 -8.67
CA PRO A 52 11.77 -14.71 -9.70
C PRO A 52 13.04 -13.98 -10.16
N SER A 53 12.97 -13.34 -11.34
CA SER A 53 14.12 -12.60 -11.84
C SER A 53 14.48 -11.44 -10.90
N ARG A 54 15.75 -11.01 -10.89
CA ARG A 54 16.17 -9.84 -10.10
C ARG A 54 15.36 -8.58 -10.44
N VAL A 55 14.99 -8.43 -11.71
CA VAL A 55 14.18 -7.29 -12.19
C VAL A 55 12.78 -7.35 -11.58
N ASP A 56 12.15 -8.52 -11.57
CA ASP A 56 10.82 -8.69 -10.98
C ASP A 56 10.84 -8.50 -9.47
N LEU A 57 11.88 -9.00 -8.80
CA LEU A 57 12.07 -8.79 -7.36
C LEU A 57 12.29 -7.31 -7.01
N SER A 58 13.08 -6.56 -7.80
CA SER A 58 13.27 -5.11 -7.58
C SER A 58 11.95 -4.37 -7.69
N LYS A 59 11.20 -4.60 -8.77
CA LYS A 59 9.87 -3.99 -8.96
C LYS A 59 8.90 -4.38 -7.85
N ALA A 60 8.97 -5.63 -7.40
CA ALA A 60 8.14 -6.10 -6.31
C ALA A 60 8.44 -5.36 -5.00
N ILE A 61 9.72 -5.11 -4.71
CA ILE A 61 10.14 -4.33 -3.54
C ILE A 61 9.67 -2.88 -3.65
N GLU A 62 9.85 -2.23 -4.80
CA GLU A 62 9.40 -0.84 -5.04
C GLU A 62 7.89 -0.70 -4.78
N ILE A 63 7.08 -1.61 -5.32
CA ILE A 63 5.63 -1.61 -5.08
C ILE A 63 5.31 -1.86 -3.60
N CYS A 64 6.08 -2.71 -2.92
CA CYS A 64 5.91 -2.93 -1.48
C CYS A 64 6.18 -1.65 -0.68
N GLU A 65 7.22 -0.89 -1.04
CA GLU A 65 7.54 0.39 -0.45
C GLU A 65 6.43 1.43 -0.70
N ASP A 66 5.92 1.54 -1.94
CA ASP A 66 4.81 2.42 -2.29
C ASP A 66 3.55 2.12 -1.46
N LEU A 67 3.24 0.85 -1.21
CA LEU A 67 2.11 0.45 -0.38
C LEU A 67 2.30 0.85 1.08
N LEU A 68 3.50 0.64 1.64
CA LEU A 68 3.80 1.03 3.02
C LEU A 68 3.74 2.56 3.17
N ASN A 69 4.28 3.29 2.20
CA ASN A 69 4.20 4.74 2.15
C ASN A 69 2.76 5.21 2.13
N PHE A 70 1.91 4.62 1.28
CA PHE A 70 0.50 4.95 1.20
C PHE A 70 -0.25 4.68 2.51
N LEU A 71 -0.03 3.50 3.11
CA LEU A 71 -0.81 3.03 4.26
C LEU A 71 -0.38 3.59 5.62
N TYR A 72 0.89 3.97 5.76
CA TYR A 72 1.46 4.30 7.09
C TYR A 72 2.22 5.61 7.12
N GLU A 73 2.85 6.03 6.02
CA GLU A 73 3.76 7.17 6.05
C GLU A 73 3.14 8.46 5.52
N LEU A 74 2.20 8.37 4.57
CA LEU A 74 1.66 9.52 3.87
C LEU A 74 0.98 10.53 4.81
N ASP A 75 0.19 10.04 5.77
CA ASP A 75 -0.48 10.88 6.77
C ASP A 75 0.55 11.56 7.68
N TYR A 76 1.57 10.81 8.11
CA TYR A 76 2.66 11.34 8.92
C TYR A 76 3.46 12.42 8.17
N LYS A 77 3.85 12.15 6.92
CA LYS A 77 4.54 13.14 6.05
C LYS A 77 3.69 14.39 5.87
N THR A 78 2.39 14.23 5.67
CA THR A 78 1.44 15.35 5.54
C THR A 78 1.35 16.17 6.84
N SER A 79 1.36 15.52 8.01
CA SER A 79 1.34 16.23 9.29
C SER A 79 2.58 17.09 9.54
N GLN A 80 3.72 16.74 8.92
CA GLN A 80 4.95 17.53 9.02
C GLN A 80 4.96 18.76 8.10
N LEU A 81 4.02 18.87 7.16
CA LEU A 81 3.92 20.04 6.30
C LEU A 81 3.49 21.26 7.13
N LYS A 82 4.44 22.14 7.45
CA LYS A 82 4.17 23.45 8.07
C LYS A 82 3.55 24.38 7.03
N ILE A 83 2.25 24.22 6.77
CA ILE A 83 1.52 25.17 5.92
C ILE A 83 1.40 26.48 6.70
N ARG A 84 2.26 27.45 6.38
CA ARG A 84 2.01 28.85 6.72
C ARG A 84 0.80 29.29 5.90
N ARG A 85 -0.40 29.24 6.49
CA ARG A 85 -1.56 29.85 5.86
C ARG A 85 -1.23 31.33 5.66
N PRO A 86 -1.26 31.87 4.43
CA PRO A 86 -1.13 33.31 4.25
C PRO A 86 -2.31 33.96 4.96
N THR A 87 -2.04 34.69 6.05
CA THR A 87 -3.02 35.55 6.69
C THR A 87 -3.34 36.67 5.72
N HIS A 88 -4.42 36.52 4.95
CA HIS A 88 -4.94 37.64 4.19
C HIS A 88 -5.76 38.49 5.16
N PRO A 89 -5.36 39.73 5.49
CA PRO A 89 -6.16 40.58 6.35
C PRO A 89 -7.47 40.90 5.62
N LEU A 90 -8.59 40.61 6.27
CA LEU A 90 -9.91 41.04 5.82
C LEU A 90 -9.90 42.56 5.71
N LYS A 91 -10.00 43.10 4.49
CA LYS A 91 -10.26 44.52 4.27
C LYS A 91 -11.58 44.87 4.96
N SER A 92 -11.49 45.66 6.03
CA SER A 92 -12.61 46.42 6.57
C SER A 92 -13.16 47.30 5.46
N LYS A 93 -14.46 47.14 5.17
CA LYS A 93 -15.21 48.04 4.28
C LYS A 93 -15.32 49.39 4.98
N GLU A 94 -14.79 50.42 4.34
CA GLU A 94 -15.17 51.83 4.58
C GLU A 94 -16.32 52.21 3.66
#